data_AF-A0A6L7EYW5-F1
#
_entry.id   AF-A0A6L7EYW5-F1
#
_cell.length_a   1.000
_cell.length_b   1.000
_cell.length_c   1.000
_cell.angle_alpha   90.00
_cell.angle_beta   90.00
_cell.angle_gamma   90.00
#
_symmetry.space_group_name_H-M   'P 1'
#
loop_
_entity.id
_entity.type
_entity.pdbx_description
1 polymer ?
#
loop_
_entity_poly.entity_id
_entity_poly.type
_entity_poly.pdbx_seq_one_letter_code
_entity_poly.pdbx_strand_id
1 'polypeptide(L)'
;MSETSSSTQQTPRPPDLERRTLTPLGYAVATIVPVLIAAIGLTILHFNYDPEDNVDGERVPLLVSNYLPGQDSAGALISGELTLDDDGCVRILQADGTELTAVWPAGWEATQVDGDLRLYDTDRAIVAQGGDSVQMGGAYQDVGGYAGRPCAPQSGQIALVQSDVTVTARG
;
A
#
# COMPACT_ATOMS: atom_id res chain seq x y z
N MET A 1 9.76 -88.25 -39.90
CA MET A 1 9.94 -87.24 -40.97
C MET A 1 8.65 -86.43 -40.98
N SER A 2 8.50 -85.47 -40.08
CA SER A 2 9.01 -84.08 -40.14
C SER A 2 8.07 -83.20 -40.98
N GLU A 3 7.07 -82.60 -40.32
CA GLU A 3 6.40 -81.40 -40.82
C GLU A 3 6.95 -80.19 -40.08
N THR A 4 7.65 -79.34 -40.83
CA THR A 4 8.25 -78.10 -40.34
C THR A 4 7.17 -77.02 -40.38
N SER A 5 6.69 -76.58 -39.21
CA SER A 5 5.80 -75.42 -39.10
C SER A 5 6.64 -74.13 -39.04
N SER A 6 6.51 -73.27 -40.05
CA SER A 6 7.14 -71.95 -40.10
C SER A 6 6.29 -70.93 -39.32
N SER A 7 6.83 -70.40 -38.23
CA SER A 7 6.26 -69.27 -37.48
C SER A 7 6.72 -67.95 -38.08
N THR A 8 5.79 -67.13 -38.58
CA THR A 8 6.07 -65.77 -39.06
C THR A 8 5.96 -64.81 -37.87
N GLN A 9 7.10 -64.29 -37.39
CA GLN A 9 7.14 -63.23 -36.39
C GLN A 9 6.62 -61.91 -36.99
N GLN A 10 5.49 -61.42 -36.47
CA GLN A 10 4.95 -60.11 -36.78
C GLN A 10 5.56 -59.07 -35.82
N THR A 11 6.40 -58.18 -36.33
CA THR A 11 7.03 -57.12 -35.53
C THR A 11 5.98 -56.06 -35.15
N PRO A 12 5.88 -55.65 -33.88
CA PRO A 12 4.95 -54.60 -33.47
C PRO A 12 5.33 -53.27 -34.13
N ARG A 13 4.36 -52.65 -34.81
CA ARG A 13 4.49 -51.31 -35.39
C ARG A 13 4.58 -50.29 -34.25
N PRO A 14 5.54 -49.35 -34.25
CA PRO A 14 5.57 -48.27 -33.29
C PRO A 14 4.30 -47.40 -33.43
N PRO A 15 3.76 -46.84 -32.33
CA PRO A 15 2.63 -45.92 -32.41
C PRO A 15 3.04 -44.66 -33.18
N ASP A 16 2.29 -44.32 -34.23
CA ASP A 16 2.43 -43.05 -34.96
C ASP A 16 2.09 -41.89 -34.00
N LEU A 17 3.13 -41.31 -33.41
CA LEU A 17 3.10 -40.02 -32.72
C LEU A 17 3.35 -38.88 -33.73
N GLU A 18 2.87 -39.02 -34.97
CA GLU A 18 2.87 -37.93 -35.95
C GLU A 18 1.95 -36.81 -35.44
N ARG A 19 2.59 -35.86 -34.76
CA ARG A 19 2.32 -34.42 -34.77
C ARG A 19 0.86 -34.06 -35.07
N ARG A 20 0.00 -34.18 -34.05
CA ARG A 20 -1.12 -33.24 -33.90
C ARG A 20 -0.56 -31.87 -33.55
N THR A 21 0.07 -31.22 -34.53
CA THR A 21 0.36 -29.79 -34.46
C THR A 21 -0.98 -29.08 -34.41
N LEU A 22 -1.17 -28.22 -33.41
CA LEU A 22 -2.37 -27.40 -33.31
C LEU A 22 -2.49 -26.60 -34.62
N THR A 23 -3.71 -26.53 -35.17
CA THR A 23 -3.95 -25.67 -36.32
C THR A 23 -3.58 -24.22 -35.94
N PRO A 24 -3.25 -23.34 -36.91
CA PRO A 24 -2.93 -21.93 -36.63
C PRO A 24 -3.99 -21.24 -35.75
N LEU A 25 -5.25 -21.68 -35.88
CA LEU A 25 -6.37 -21.25 -35.06
C LEU A 25 -6.30 -21.78 -33.61
N GLY A 26 -5.82 -23.01 -33.41
CA GLY A 26 -5.55 -23.56 -32.08
C GLY A 26 -4.45 -22.82 -31.31
N TYR A 27 -3.40 -22.35 -32.01
CA TYR A 27 -2.38 -21.51 -31.40
C TYR A 27 -2.90 -20.12 -31.03
N ALA A 28 -3.72 -19.50 -31.89
CA ALA A 28 -4.34 -18.20 -31.60
C ALA A 28 -5.28 -18.28 -30.39
N VAL A 29 -6.09 -19.34 -30.28
CA VAL A 29 -6.97 -19.56 -29.12
C VAL A 29 -6.15 -19.77 -27.85
N ALA A 30 -5.09 -20.57 -27.89
CA ALA A 30 -4.26 -20.86 -26.73
C ALA A 30 -3.53 -19.62 -26.16
N THR A 31 -3.24 -18.61 -26.99
CA THR A 31 -2.56 -17.38 -26.55
C THR A 31 -3.54 -16.26 -26.20
N ILE A 32 -4.60 -16.07 -26.98
CA ILE A 32 -5.53 -14.95 -26.79
C ILE A 32 -6.42 -15.16 -25.57
N VAL A 33 -6.90 -16.40 -25.35
CA VAL A 33 -7.86 -16.67 -24.26
C VAL A 33 -7.27 -16.37 -22.88
N PRO A 34 -6.04 -16.81 -22.52
CA PRO A 34 -5.44 -16.45 -21.23
C PRO A 34 -5.25 -14.94 -21.04
N VAL A 35 -4.87 -14.22 -22.10
CA VAL A 35 -4.69 -12.76 -22.06
C VAL A 35 -6.02 -12.05 -21.80
N LEU A 36 -7.09 -12.47 -22.47
CA LEU A 36 -8.42 -11.90 -22.24
C LEU A 36 -8.95 -12.22 -20.83
N ILE A 37 -8.73 -13.45 -20.34
CA ILE A 37 -9.11 -13.81 -18.96
C ILE A 37 -8.35 -12.94 -17.95
N ALA A 38 -7.04 -12.74 -18.14
CA ALA A 38 -6.23 -11.90 -17.26
C ALA A 38 -6.69 -10.43 -17.29
N ALA A 39 -6.99 -9.88 -18.48
CA ALA A 39 -7.46 -8.51 -18.62
C ALA A 39 -8.83 -8.30 -17.93
N ILE A 40 -9.76 -9.24 -18.11
CA ILE A 40 -11.06 -9.21 -17.43
C ILE A 40 -10.88 -9.34 -15.92
N GLY A 41 -10.04 -10.26 -15.45
CA GLY A 41 -9.75 -10.43 -14.03
C GLY A 41 -9.16 -9.17 -13.38
N LEU A 42 -8.19 -8.53 -14.04
CA LEU A 42 -7.59 -7.27 -13.58
C LEU A 42 -8.62 -6.13 -13.55
N THR A 43 -9.51 -6.08 -14.55
CA THR A 43 -10.58 -5.06 -14.60
C THR A 43 -11.57 -5.25 -13.44
N ILE A 44 -11.97 -6.49 -13.16
CA ILE A 44 -12.86 -6.80 -12.03
C ILE A 44 -12.20 -6.46 -10.70
N LEU A 45 -10.92 -6.78 -10.53
CA LEU A 45 -10.16 -6.41 -9.33
C LEU A 45 -10.08 -4.89 -9.18
N HIS A 46 -9.77 -4.16 -10.25
CA HIS A 46 -9.67 -2.70 -10.19
C HIS A 46 -10.99 -2.02 -9.80
N PHE A 47 -12.13 -2.53 -10.29
CA PHE A 47 -13.43 -1.92 -10.01
C PHE A 47 -14.11 -2.40 -8.71
N ASN A 48 -13.75 -3.58 -8.18
CA ASN A 48 -14.28 -4.08 -6.90
C ASN A 48 -13.30 -3.89 -5.73
N TYR A 49 -12.16 -3.24 -5.97
CA TYR A 49 -11.27 -2.81 -4.89
C TYR A 49 -11.88 -1.55 -4.28
N ASP A 50 -12.63 -1.72 -3.20
CA ASP A 50 -13.12 -0.59 -2.43
C ASP A 50 -12.02 -0.14 -1.47
N PRO A 51 -11.38 1.02 -1.70
CA PRO A 51 -10.34 1.51 -0.81
C PRO A 51 -10.85 1.72 0.62
N GLU A 52 -12.18 1.80 0.81
CA GLU A 52 -12.78 1.95 2.12
C GLU A 52 -12.57 0.75 3.05
N ASP A 53 -12.44 -0.46 2.50
CA ASP A 53 -12.21 -1.68 3.27
C ASP A 53 -10.75 -1.89 3.67
N ASN A 54 -9.81 -1.05 3.20
CA ASN A 54 -8.38 -1.20 3.55
C ASN A 54 -7.98 -0.51 4.87
N VAL A 55 -8.89 0.22 5.49
CA VAL A 55 -8.64 0.92 6.75
C VAL A 55 -9.08 0.01 7.90
N ASP A 56 -8.19 -0.90 8.28
CA ASP A 56 -8.39 -1.77 9.44
C ASP A 56 -8.07 -1.04 10.75
N GLY A 57 -8.77 -1.40 11.83
CA GLY A 57 -8.42 -1.03 13.20
C GLY A 57 -9.27 0.06 13.85
N GLU A 58 -8.90 0.43 15.07
CA GLU A 58 -9.51 1.54 15.78
C GLU A 58 -8.99 2.87 15.25
N ARG A 59 -9.88 3.83 14.99
CA ARG A 59 -9.49 5.15 14.50
C ARG A 59 -8.76 5.93 15.58
N VAL A 60 -7.59 6.45 15.22
CA VAL A 60 -6.75 7.28 16.07
C VAL A 60 -7.05 8.75 15.76
N PRO A 61 -7.24 9.61 16.78
CA PRO A 61 -7.49 11.02 16.55
C PRO A 61 -6.28 11.69 15.87
N LEU A 62 -6.55 12.33 14.73
CA LEU A 62 -5.56 13.03 13.93
C LEU A 62 -5.87 14.51 13.88
N LEU A 63 -4.88 15.36 14.18
CA LEU A 63 -5.04 16.80 14.02
C LEU A 63 -4.88 17.13 12.53
N VAL A 64 -5.96 17.54 11.87
CA VAL A 64 -5.97 17.83 10.42
C VAL A 64 -6.15 19.31 10.12
N SER A 65 -5.50 19.78 9.06
CA SER A 65 -5.65 21.12 8.50
C SER A 65 -6.63 21.12 7.33
N ASN A 66 -6.90 22.30 6.77
CA ASN A 66 -7.63 22.46 5.51
C ASN A 66 -6.68 22.46 4.28
N TYR A 67 -5.39 22.17 4.49
CA TYR A 67 -4.42 22.09 3.39
C TYR A 67 -4.75 20.89 2.51
N LEU A 68 -4.75 21.10 1.20
CA LEU A 68 -4.88 20.05 0.20
C LEU A 68 -3.52 19.80 -0.46
N PRO A 69 -3.09 18.53 -0.61
CA PRO A 69 -1.90 18.20 -1.37
C PRO A 69 -1.90 18.86 -2.76
N GLY A 70 -0.77 19.47 -3.15
CA GLY A 70 -0.61 20.19 -4.42
C GLY A 70 -0.84 21.71 -4.37
N GLN A 71 -1.19 22.26 -3.20
CA GLN A 71 -1.17 23.70 -2.96
C GLN A 71 0.27 24.20 -2.71
N ASP A 72 0.48 25.52 -2.76
CA ASP A 72 1.77 26.12 -2.41
C ASP A 72 2.15 25.71 -0.98
N SER A 73 3.30 25.04 -0.86
CA SER A 73 3.81 24.52 0.41
C SER A 73 5.04 25.29 0.85
N ALA A 74 5.21 25.38 2.16
CA ALA A 74 6.46 25.78 2.76
C ALA A 74 7.47 24.63 2.68
N GLY A 75 8.76 24.99 2.57
CA GLY A 75 9.86 24.04 2.41
C GLY A 75 10.57 23.67 3.71
N ALA A 76 9.96 23.90 4.88
CA ALA A 76 10.60 23.51 6.14
C ALA A 76 10.63 21.98 6.23
N LEU A 77 11.79 21.45 6.61
CA LEU A 77 11.97 20.02 6.78
C LEU A 77 11.47 19.59 8.14
N ILE A 78 10.47 18.72 8.16
CA ILE A 78 9.94 18.07 9.36
C ILE A 78 10.41 16.62 9.33
N SER A 79 11.05 16.16 10.40
CA SER A 79 11.55 14.80 10.50
C SER A 79 11.54 14.29 11.94
N GLY A 80 11.34 12.99 12.09
CA GLY A 80 11.37 12.28 13.36
C GLY A 80 10.73 10.90 13.25
N GLU A 81 10.52 10.25 14.37
CA GLU A 81 9.85 8.95 14.45
C GLU A 81 8.34 9.14 14.66
N LEU A 82 7.51 8.40 13.93
CA LEU A 82 6.06 8.44 14.12
C LEU A 82 5.68 7.64 15.37
N THR A 83 5.03 8.28 16.34
CA THR A 83 4.64 7.64 17.61
C THR A 83 3.23 8.05 18.04
N LEU A 84 2.70 7.37 19.05
CA LEU A 84 1.52 7.76 19.80
C LEU A 84 1.95 8.26 21.17
N ASP A 85 1.35 9.35 21.64
CA ASP A 85 1.48 9.77 23.04
C ASP A 85 0.52 8.98 23.96
N ASP A 86 0.58 9.28 25.26
CA ASP A 86 -0.26 8.65 26.28
C ASP A 86 -1.77 8.91 26.09
N ASP A 87 -2.14 9.96 25.35
CA ASP A 87 -3.53 10.29 25.01
C ASP A 87 -3.99 9.62 23.69
N GLY A 88 -3.12 8.82 23.06
CA GLY A 88 -3.39 8.16 21.79
C GLY A 88 -3.37 9.14 20.61
N CYS A 89 -2.67 10.26 20.71
CA CYS A 89 -2.51 11.23 19.64
C CYS A 89 -1.22 10.98 18.85
N VAL A 90 -1.30 11.09 17.53
CA VAL A 90 -0.12 10.94 16.66
C VAL A 90 0.86 12.10 16.87
N ARG A 91 2.10 11.77 17.22
CA ARG A 91 3.23 12.70 17.40
C ARG A 91 4.40 12.32 16.50
N ILE A 92 5.30 13.28 16.31
CA ILE A 92 6.61 13.06 15.70
C ILE A 92 7.66 13.23 16.81
N LEU A 93 8.31 12.13 17.20
CA LEU A 93 9.42 12.15 18.15
C LEU A 93 10.69 12.61 17.43
N GLN A 94 11.19 13.78 17.79
CA GLN A 94 12.39 14.35 17.20
C GLN A 94 13.66 13.70 17.78
N ALA A 95 14.79 13.87 17.09
CA ALA A 95 16.07 13.25 17.49
C ALA A 95 16.60 13.73 18.86
N ASP A 96 16.14 14.87 19.36
CA ASP A 96 16.46 15.38 20.69
C ASP A 96 15.52 14.84 21.80
N GLY A 97 14.59 13.95 21.45
CA GLY A 97 13.61 13.36 22.33
C GLY A 97 12.37 14.23 22.58
N THR A 98 12.25 15.38 21.90
CA THR A 98 11.04 16.21 22.00
C THR A 98 9.94 15.67 21.10
N GLU A 99 8.70 15.75 21.57
CA GLU A 99 7.53 15.39 20.78
C GLU A 99 6.95 16.61 20.09
N LEU A 100 6.79 16.51 18.77
CA LEU A 100 6.22 17.53 17.93
C LEU A 100 4.81 17.11 17.49
N THR A 101 3.86 18.04 17.65
CA THR A 101 2.51 17.83 17.14
C THR A 101 2.48 18.11 15.64
N ALA A 102 2.18 17.08 14.85
CA ALA A 102 1.93 17.23 13.42
C ALA A 102 0.46 17.54 13.15
N VAL A 103 0.23 18.50 12.26
CA VAL A 103 -1.06 18.77 11.64
C VAL A 103 -1.02 18.25 10.22
N TRP A 104 -1.84 17.24 9.96
CA TRP A 104 -1.86 16.51 8.71
C TRP A 104 -2.72 17.22 7.64
N PRO A 105 -2.51 16.95 6.35
CA PRO A 105 -3.40 17.43 5.30
C PRO A 105 -4.83 16.92 5.49
N ALA A 106 -5.78 17.60 4.85
CA ALA A 106 -7.17 17.15 4.87
C ALA A 106 -7.30 15.76 4.20
N GLY A 107 -8.12 14.88 4.79
CA GLY A 107 -8.39 13.54 4.27
C GLY A 107 -7.38 12.46 4.69
N TRP A 108 -6.34 12.83 5.45
CA TRP A 108 -5.45 11.84 6.08
C TRP A 108 -6.14 11.20 7.28
N GLU A 109 -5.87 9.92 7.48
CA GLU A 109 -6.44 9.12 8.56
C GLU A 109 -5.35 8.32 9.27
N ALA A 110 -5.59 7.99 10.54
CA ALA A 110 -4.72 7.09 11.30
C ALA A 110 -5.55 6.02 11.98
N THR A 111 -5.05 4.79 12.01
CA THR A 111 -5.65 3.69 12.77
C THR A 111 -4.62 2.97 13.61
N GLN A 112 -5.11 2.24 14.60
CA GLN A 112 -4.33 1.32 15.40
C GLN A 112 -4.89 -0.10 15.24
N VAL A 113 -4.01 -1.04 14.92
CA VAL A 113 -4.33 -2.47 14.80
C VAL A 113 -3.36 -3.24 15.68
N ASP A 114 -3.86 -3.96 16.68
CA ASP A 114 -3.03 -4.76 17.61
C ASP A 114 -1.89 -3.98 18.30
N GLY A 115 -2.07 -2.67 18.47
CA GLY A 115 -1.08 -1.75 19.04
C GLY A 115 -0.25 -1.00 18.00
N ASP A 116 -0.24 -1.44 16.74
CA ASP A 116 0.53 -0.83 15.67
C ASP A 116 -0.23 0.34 15.03
N LEU A 117 0.36 1.53 15.12
CA LEU A 117 -0.13 2.73 14.43
C LEU A 117 0.09 2.58 12.91
N ARG A 118 -0.93 2.93 12.13
CA ARG A 118 -0.86 3.06 10.66
C ARG A 118 -1.39 4.42 10.26
N LEU A 119 -0.62 5.12 9.44
CA LEU A 119 -0.98 6.41 8.87
C LEU A 119 -1.34 6.25 7.40
N TYR A 120 -2.47 6.81 7.00
CA TYR A 120 -3.03 6.72 5.66
C TYR A 120 -3.13 8.10 5.02
N ASP A 121 -2.81 8.18 3.74
CA ASP A 121 -3.05 9.38 2.92
C ASP A 121 -4.49 9.46 2.39
N THR A 122 -4.74 10.43 1.51
CA THR A 122 -6.05 10.64 0.89
C THR A 122 -6.48 9.51 -0.05
N ASP A 123 -5.54 8.71 -0.54
CA ASP A 123 -5.80 7.52 -1.36
C ASP A 123 -5.99 6.26 -0.50
N ARG A 124 -5.97 6.43 0.83
CA ARG A 124 -6.03 5.36 1.84
C ARG A 124 -4.88 4.37 1.72
N ALA A 125 -3.74 4.80 1.18
CA ALA A 125 -2.51 4.03 1.19
C ALA A 125 -1.78 4.21 2.52
N ILE A 126 -1.24 3.12 3.08
CA ILE A 126 -0.38 3.21 4.28
C ILE A 126 0.91 3.90 3.88
N VAL A 127 1.13 5.12 4.40
CA VAL A 127 2.32 5.92 4.12
C VAL A 127 3.39 5.79 5.20
N ALA A 128 3.01 5.48 6.44
CA ALA A 128 3.92 5.24 7.55
C ALA A 128 3.28 4.37 8.65
N GLN A 129 4.11 3.73 9.46
CA GLN A 129 3.70 2.97 10.64
C GLN A 129 4.34 3.54 11.91
N GLY A 130 3.80 3.20 13.08
CA GLY A 130 4.43 3.54 14.36
C GLY A 130 5.87 3.00 14.41
N GLY A 131 6.80 3.81 14.91
CA GLY A 131 8.24 3.51 14.92
C GLY A 131 8.97 3.84 13.62
N ASP A 132 8.28 4.12 12.50
CA ASP A 132 8.95 4.54 11.28
C ASP A 132 9.58 5.92 11.45
N SER A 133 10.83 6.07 11.02
CA SER A 133 11.45 7.38 10.84
C SER A 133 10.91 8.01 9.55
N VAL A 134 10.33 9.20 9.66
CA VAL A 134 9.63 9.89 8.58
C VAL A 134 10.24 11.26 8.31
N GLN A 135 10.12 11.68 7.05
CA GLN A 135 10.53 12.98 6.56
C GLN A 135 9.43 13.57 5.69
N MET A 136 9.11 14.85 5.91
CA MET A 136 8.07 15.59 5.19
C MET A 136 8.43 17.07 5.12
N GLY A 137 7.87 17.76 4.13
CA GLY A 137 7.91 19.20 3.96
C GLY A 137 6.71 19.87 4.61
N GLY A 138 6.90 21.09 5.09
CA GLY A 138 5.84 21.81 5.76
C GLY A 138 6.24 23.17 6.30
N ALA A 139 5.48 23.61 7.30
CA ALA A 139 5.70 24.85 8.04
C ALA A 139 5.63 24.61 9.55
N TYR A 140 6.27 25.48 10.32
CA TYR A 140 6.09 25.55 11.75
C TYR A 140 5.28 26.79 12.11
N GLN A 141 4.32 26.67 13.01
CA GLN A 141 3.57 27.83 13.52
C GLN A 141 3.10 27.61 14.96
N ASP A 142 2.68 28.68 15.63
CA ASP A 142 2.05 28.58 16.94
C ASP A 142 0.69 27.87 16.88
N VAL A 143 0.34 27.15 17.94
CA VAL A 143 -0.88 26.33 18.03
C VAL A 143 -2.20 27.10 17.89
N GLY A 144 -2.19 28.45 17.91
CA GLY A 144 -3.37 29.30 18.07
C GLY A 144 -4.63 28.85 17.30
N GLY A 145 -4.56 28.66 15.99
CA GLY A 145 -5.72 28.24 15.16
C GLY A 145 -6.22 26.80 15.41
N TYR A 146 -5.48 26.01 16.18
CA TYR A 146 -5.77 24.62 16.52
C TYR A 146 -6.07 24.43 18.01
N ALA A 147 -5.86 25.44 18.84
CA ALA A 147 -6.08 25.36 20.28
C ALA A 147 -7.51 24.88 20.62
N GLY A 148 -7.61 23.92 21.54
CA GLY A 148 -8.88 23.32 21.95
C GLY A 148 -9.42 22.22 21.02
N ARG A 149 -8.73 21.92 19.91
CA ARG A 149 -9.04 20.73 19.09
C ARG A 149 -8.46 19.47 19.73
N PRO A 150 -9.06 18.29 19.49
CA PRO A 150 -8.45 17.01 19.88
C PRO A 150 -7.01 16.91 19.38
N CYS A 151 -6.11 16.41 20.22
CA CYS A 151 -4.66 16.28 19.95
C CYS A 151 -3.87 17.58 19.73
N ALA A 152 -4.49 18.75 19.78
CA ALA A 152 -3.75 20.01 19.75
C ALA A 152 -3.15 20.31 21.13
N PRO A 153 -1.87 20.73 21.20
CA PRO A 153 -1.29 21.15 22.48
C PRO A 153 -1.95 22.44 22.97
N GLN A 154 -1.82 22.72 24.27
CA GLN A 154 -2.38 23.95 24.86
C GLN A 154 -1.58 25.20 24.45
N SER A 155 -0.30 25.04 24.16
CA SER A 155 0.63 26.11 23.79
C SER A 155 1.81 25.56 22.99
N GLY A 156 2.61 26.45 22.42
CA GLY A 156 3.83 26.10 21.71
C GLY A 156 3.62 25.94 20.21
N GLN A 157 4.58 25.28 19.58
CA GLN A 157 4.67 25.15 18.13
C GLN A 157 4.08 23.83 17.66
N ILE A 158 3.46 23.86 16.48
CA ILE A 158 2.96 22.72 15.73
C ILE A 158 3.62 22.69 14.35
N ALA A 159 3.73 21.51 13.76
CA ALA A 159 4.21 21.31 12.40
C ALA A 159 3.04 21.08 11.45
N LEU A 160 2.86 21.92 10.44
CA LEU A 160 1.90 21.71 9.36
C LEU A 160 2.58 20.91 8.28
N VAL A 161 2.10 19.69 8.07
CA VAL A 161 2.55 18.82 7.01
C VAL A 161 1.90 19.29 5.71
N GLN A 162 2.73 19.61 4.72
CA GLN A 162 2.30 20.15 3.42
C GLN A 162 2.89 19.38 2.23
N SER A 163 3.44 18.20 2.48
CA SER A 163 3.92 17.28 1.44
C SER A 163 3.52 15.85 1.76
N ASP A 164 3.84 14.95 0.83
CA ASP A 164 3.82 13.52 1.08
C ASP A 164 4.85 13.13 2.16
N VAL A 165 4.59 12.02 2.84
CA VAL A 165 5.49 11.42 3.82
C VAL A 165 6.47 10.48 3.12
N THR A 166 7.76 10.67 3.41
CA THR A 166 8.81 9.74 3.01
C THR A 166 9.33 8.99 4.23
N VAL A 167 9.23 7.66 4.23
CA VAL A 167 9.85 6.82 5.26
C VAL A 167 11.35 6.68 4.97
N THR A 168 12.18 7.11 5.92
CA THR A 168 13.65 7.07 5.82
C THR A 168 14.26 5.86 6.53
N ALA A 169 13.58 5.32 7.54
CA ALA A 169 13.91 4.05 8.19
C ALA A 169 12.65 3.37 8.74
N ARG A 170 12.64 2.03 8.79
CA ARG A 170 11.55 1.24 9.37
C ARG A 170 11.83 0.94 10.85
N GLY A 171 10.78 1.02 11.67
CA GLY A 171 10.79 0.65 13.09
C GLY A 171 10.87 -0.85 13.35
#